data_AF-A0A8E0MD58-F1
#
_entry.id   AF-A0A8E0MD58-F1
#
_cell.length_a   1.000
_cell.length_b   1.000
_cell.length_c   1.000
_cell.angle_alpha   90.00
_cell.angle_beta   90.00
_cell.angle_gamma   90.00
#
_symmetry.space_group_name_H-M   'P 1'
#
loop_
_entity.id
_entity.type
_entity.pdbx_description
1 polymer ?
#
loop_
_entity_poly.entity_id
_entity_poly.type
_entity_poly.pdbx_seq_one_letter_code
_entity_poly.pdbx_strand_id
1 'polypeptide(L)'
;MNQLGSKLRGFFNTRLGFFVLAIVLFWAKTYWAYQSKFNLGVTGSFQHLILAINPIPTTLFLFGIALYMSGRKSYITMLIIDALTSVWLFANVLYYREFSDFLTFALIKGSGAVSNNLNKGIMGIVQPTDFIVFADVLILILLLVFKVIRMDIRPIKKRFALGVSVLAVAMFAANLSMAYSDRSGLLTRTFDNNYIVKYLGLNAYTVVDGVKTAQNSATKANADSSDVKSVLNYLNKNRVTPNAQYTGVAKGKNVFVIHLESLQQFMIDFKWDGQEVTPNLNKLYHESDTLSFDNFFNQVGQGKTADAEMMMENSLFGLPEGAAMVTDGTTNTFQAAPAILDQQGYTTASFHGDVPSFWNRDNTYKSWGYDYFFSKNYFSS
;
A
#
# COMPACT_ATOMS: atom_id res chain seq x y z
N MET A 1 -3.06 46.86 -22.68
CA MET A 1 -2.77 45.61 -21.95
C MET A 1 -3.35 45.54 -20.51
N ASN A 2 -4.00 46.59 -19.97
CA ASN A 2 -4.45 46.63 -18.56
C ASN A 2 -5.90 46.17 -18.27
N GLN A 3 -6.75 45.93 -19.28
CA GLN A 3 -8.14 45.50 -19.05
C GLN A 3 -8.29 43.98 -18.82
N LEU A 4 -7.42 43.17 -19.41
CA LEU A 4 -7.48 41.71 -19.27
C LEU A 4 -7.02 41.27 -17.86
N GLY A 5 -5.91 41.85 -17.38
CA GLY A 5 -5.38 41.59 -16.04
C GLY A 5 -6.30 42.04 -14.91
N SER A 6 -7.02 43.16 -15.08
CA SER A 6 -7.99 43.62 -14.07
C SER A 6 -9.24 42.73 -14.00
N LYS A 7 -9.73 42.24 -15.15
CA LYS A 7 -10.84 41.27 -15.22
C LYS A 7 -10.47 39.92 -14.60
N LEU A 8 -9.28 39.40 -14.91
CA LEU A 8 -8.76 38.16 -14.32
C LEU A 8 -8.61 38.27 -12.80
N ARG A 9 -8.02 39.37 -12.31
CA ARG A 9 -7.91 39.63 -10.87
C ARG A 9 -9.27 39.77 -10.20
N GLY A 10 -10.24 40.40 -10.88
CA GLY A 10 -11.63 40.51 -10.42
C GLY A 10 -12.30 39.14 -10.27
N PHE A 11 -12.08 38.23 -11.21
CA PHE A 11 -12.61 36.86 -11.14
C PHE A 11 -12.03 36.07 -9.97
N PHE A 12 -10.70 36.06 -9.79
CA PHE A 12 -10.05 35.32 -8.70
C PHE A 12 -10.39 35.88 -7.30
N ASN A 13 -10.78 37.15 -7.20
CA ASN A 13 -11.34 37.74 -5.97
C ASN A 13 -12.75 37.24 -5.65
N THR A 14 -13.44 36.57 -6.57
CA THR A 14 -14.69 35.87 -6.25
C THR A 14 -14.40 34.52 -5.64
N ARG A 15 -15.31 34.02 -4.80
CA ARG A 15 -15.18 32.67 -4.23
C ARG A 15 -15.12 31.58 -5.31
N LEU A 16 -15.82 31.76 -6.42
CA LEU A 16 -15.77 30.84 -7.55
C LEU A 16 -14.40 30.86 -8.25
N GLY A 17 -13.83 32.05 -8.45
CA GLY A 17 -12.50 32.16 -9.05
C GLY A 17 -11.42 31.56 -8.18
N PHE A 18 -11.48 31.79 -6.86
CA PHE A 18 -10.58 31.13 -5.91
C PHE A 18 -10.74 29.60 -5.91
N PHE A 19 -11.98 29.10 -5.98
CA PHE A 19 -12.28 27.67 -6.11
C PHE A 19 -11.69 27.05 -7.39
N VAL A 20 -11.87 27.70 -8.54
CA VAL A 20 -11.29 27.26 -9.82
C VAL A 20 -9.77 27.28 -9.77
N LEU A 21 -9.16 28.32 -9.19
CA LEU A 21 -7.71 28.40 -9.00
C LEU A 21 -7.20 27.22 -8.17
N ALA A 22 -7.86 26.92 -7.04
CA ALA A 22 -7.48 25.81 -6.18
C ALA A 22 -7.56 24.46 -6.92
N ILE A 23 -8.62 24.22 -7.70
CA ILE A 23 -8.74 23.00 -8.53
C ILE A 23 -7.61 22.90 -9.54
N VAL A 24 -7.31 23.98 -10.26
CA VAL A 24 -6.27 23.98 -11.31
C VAL A 24 -4.90 23.70 -10.71
N LEU A 25 -4.56 24.33 -9.57
CA LEU A 25 -3.30 24.08 -8.89
C LEU A 25 -3.22 22.65 -8.34
N PHE A 26 -4.30 22.16 -7.72
CA PHE A 26 -4.38 20.79 -7.21
C PHE A 26 -4.23 19.75 -8.33
N TRP A 27 -4.92 19.98 -9.45
CA TRP A 27 -4.83 19.15 -10.63
C TRP A 27 -3.39 19.14 -11.18
N ALA A 28 -2.76 20.31 -11.31
CA ALA A 28 -1.42 20.44 -11.84
C ALA A 28 -0.39 19.68 -10.98
N LYS A 29 -0.44 19.82 -9.65
CA LYS A 29 0.46 19.06 -8.75
C LYS A 29 0.20 17.55 -8.81
N THR A 30 -1.06 17.14 -8.91
CA THR A 30 -1.43 15.70 -8.91
C THR A 30 -0.98 15.06 -10.20
N TYR A 31 -1.22 15.72 -11.33
CA TYR A 31 -0.76 15.26 -12.64
C TYR A 31 0.77 15.23 -12.71
N TRP A 32 1.46 16.23 -12.18
CA TRP A 32 2.92 16.22 -12.05
C TRP A 32 3.41 15.02 -11.22
N ALA A 33 2.78 14.74 -10.07
CA ALA A 33 3.13 13.59 -9.24
C ALA A 33 2.90 12.26 -9.98
N TYR A 34 1.80 12.13 -10.75
CA TYR A 34 1.52 10.94 -11.54
C TYR A 34 2.58 10.67 -12.61
N GLN A 35 3.15 11.71 -13.21
CA GLN A 35 4.18 11.57 -14.25
C GLN A 35 5.58 11.37 -13.68
N SER A 36 5.88 11.95 -12.52
CA SER A 36 7.26 12.04 -12.00
C SER A 36 7.54 11.18 -10.78
N LYS A 37 6.49 10.75 -10.05
CA LYS A 37 6.62 10.04 -8.77
C LYS A 37 6.01 8.64 -8.77
N PHE A 38 5.14 8.33 -9.73
CA PHE A 38 4.50 7.01 -9.85
C PHE A 38 4.81 6.36 -11.21
N ASN A 39 4.92 5.03 -11.23
CA ASN A 39 5.08 4.25 -12.46
C ASN A 39 3.79 3.49 -12.77
N LEU A 40 2.77 4.22 -13.24
CA LEU A 40 1.41 3.69 -13.43
C LEU A 40 1.24 2.81 -14.68
N GLY A 41 2.31 2.57 -15.46
CA GLY A 41 2.25 1.77 -16.69
C GLY A 41 1.22 2.30 -17.69
N VAL A 42 1.22 3.61 -17.92
CA VAL A 42 0.27 4.30 -18.82
C VAL A 42 0.74 4.13 -20.26
N THR A 43 -0.13 3.60 -21.13
CA THR A 43 0.19 3.38 -22.54
C THR A 43 -0.90 3.94 -23.46
N GLY A 44 -0.49 4.59 -24.54
CA GLY A 44 -1.40 5.14 -25.55
C GLY A 44 -2.13 6.42 -25.13
N SER A 45 -2.61 7.17 -26.13
CA SER A 45 -3.21 8.50 -25.92
C SER A 45 -4.48 8.47 -25.06
N PHE A 46 -5.26 7.39 -25.12
CA PHE A 46 -6.50 7.27 -24.34
C PHE A 46 -6.22 7.13 -22.84
N GLN A 47 -5.24 6.34 -22.42
CA GLN A 47 -4.89 6.24 -21.00
C GLN A 47 -4.26 7.54 -20.48
N HIS A 48 -3.46 8.24 -21.29
CA HIS A 48 -2.96 9.57 -20.93
C HIS A 48 -4.10 10.59 -20.74
N LEU A 49 -5.13 10.53 -21.58
CA LEU A 49 -6.33 11.36 -21.43
C LEU A 49 -7.07 11.04 -20.14
N ILE A 50 -7.31 9.75 -19.86
CA ILE A 50 -7.98 9.34 -18.61
C ILE A 50 -7.17 9.79 -17.40
N LEU A 51 -5.85 9.57 -17.40
CA LEU A 51 -4.96 9.95 -16.31
C LEU A 51 -4.98 11.47 -16.04
N ALA A 52 -5.06 12.28 -17.10
CA ALA A 52 -5.18 13.73 -16.96
C ALA A 52 -6.55 14.15 -16.42
N ILE A 53 -7.64 13.44 -16.75
CA ILE A 53 -8.99 13.80 -16.31
C ILE A 53 -9.30 13.29 -14.90
N ASN A 54 -8.77 12.12 -14.52
CA ASN A 54 -9.18 11.40 -13.31
C ASN A 54 -9.10 12.18 -11.99
N PRO A 55 -8.20 13.18 -11.78
CA PRO A 55 -8.19 13.92 -10.52
C PRO A 55 -9.40 14.85 -10.41
N ILE A 56 -9.88 15.39 -11.54
CA ILE A 56 -10.85 16.49 -11.60
C ILE A 56 -12.16 16.18 -10.89
N PRO A 57 -12.85 15.03 -11.12
CA PRO A 57 -14.10 14.73 -10.43
C PRO A 57 -13.95 14.68 -8.91
N THR A 58 -12.88 14.03 -8.42
CA THR A 58 -12.67 13.90 -6.97
C THR A 58 -12.29 15.24 -6.33
N THR A 59 -11.48 16.05 -6.99
CA THR A 59 -11.14 17.41 -6.51
C THR A 59 -12.37 18.31 -6.49
N LEU A 60 -13.20 18.29 -7.54
CA LEU A 60 -14.46 19.03 -7.59
C LEU A 60 -15.39 18.63 -6.43
N PHE A 61 -15.48 17.33 -6.15
CA PHE A 61 -16.31 16.81 -5.07
C PHE A 61 -15.78 17.26 -3.70
N LEU A 62 -14.50 17.01 -3.42
CA LEU A 62 -13.87 17.31 -2.13
C LEU A 62 -13.82 18.81 -1.87
N PHE A 63 -13.29 19.61 -2.80
CA PHE A 63 -13.21 21.06 -2.62
C PHE A 63 -14.62 21.67 -2.65
N GLY A 64 -15.56 21.06 -3.38
CA GLY A 64 -16.96 21.48 -3.45
C GLY A 64 -17.66 21.50 -2.09
N ILE A 65 -17.23 20.67 -1.12
CA ILE A 65 -17.71 20.70 0.27
C ILE A 65 -17.54 22.09 0.88
N ALA A 66 -16.43 22.78 0.57
CA ALA A 66 -16.16 24.12 1.06
C ALA A 66 -17.19 25.16 0.58
N LEU A 67 -17.83 24.94 -0.57
CA LEU A 67 -18.84 25.86 -1.14
C LEU A 67 -20.17 25.84 -0.37
N TYR A 68 -20.43 24.81 0.44
CA TYR A 68 -21.58 24.78 1.36
C TYR A 68 -21.40 25.72 2.56
N MET A 69 -20.17 26.13 2.84
CA MET A 69 -19.86 27.07 3.91
C MET A 69 -19.96 28.52 3.46
N SER A 70 -20.29 29.41 4.40
CA SER A 70 -20.41 30.86 4.15
C SER A 70 -19.18 31.63 4.65
N GLY A 71 -18.92 32.78 4.03
CA GLY A 71 -17.87 33.70 4.45
C GLY A 71 -16.46 33.12 4.39
N ARG A 72 -15.64 33.46 5.39
CA ARG A 72 -14.24 33.02 5.51
C ARG A 72 -14.10 31.51 5.73
N LYS A 73 -15.11 30.87 6.33
CA LYS A 73 -15.10 29.43 6.61
C LYS A 73 -14.94 28.61 5.33
N SER A 74 -15.53 29.05 4.22
CA SER A 74 -15.37 28.39 2.91
C SER A 74 -13.91 28.34 2.46
N TYR A 75 -13.18 29.46 2.54
CA TYR A 75 -11.77 29.51 2.16
C TYR A 75 -10.91 28.64 3.08
N ILE A 76 -11.14 28.71 4.40
CA ILE A 76 -10.41 27.92 5.39
C ILE A 76 -10.66 26.42 5.17
N THR A 77 -11.91 26.00 4.99
CA THR A 77 -12.24 24.60 4.74
C THR A 77 -11.62 24.09 3.44
N MET A 78 -11.60 24.89 2.38
CA MET A 78 -10.94 24.47 1.15
C MET A 78 -9.42 24.29 1.34
N LEU A 79 -8.76 25.21 2.05
CA LEU A 79 -7.34 25.07 2.40
C LEU A 79 -7.06 23.85 3.27
N ILE A 80 -7.95 23.53 4.23
CA ILE A 80 -7.82 22.34 5.07
C ILE A 80 -7.94 21.08 4.20
N ILE A 81 -8.94 21.00 3.33
CA ILE A 81 -9.14 19.84 2.44
C ILE A 81 -7.94 19.69 1.49
N ASP A 82 -7.46 20.78 0.92
CA ASP A 82 -6.27 20.80 0.06
C ASP A 82 -5.01 20.33 0.83
N ALA A 83 -4.79 20.84 2.05
CA ALA A 83 -3.69 20.40 2.89
C ALA A 83 -3.78 18.90 3.22
N LEU A 84 -4.95 18.40 3.61
CA LEU A 84 -5.15 16.96 3.93
C LEU A 84 -4.92 16.07 2.71
N THR A 85 -5.44 16.45 1.54
CA THR A 85 -5.23 15.70 0.29
C THR A 85 -3.78 15.80 -0.20
N SER A 86 -3.07 16.90 0.09
CA SER A 86 -1.62 17.03 -0.15
C SER A 86 -0.80 16.11 0.73
N VAL A 87 -1.13 16.03 2.03
CA VAL A 87 -0.50 15.07 2.96
C VAL A 87 -0.73 13.65 2.49
N TRP A 88 -1.95 13.33 2.04
CA TRP A 88 -2.26 12.01 1.51
C TRP A 88 -1.48 11.67 0.23
N LEU A 89 -1.38 12.62 -0.71
CA LEU A 89 -0.55 12.47 -1.91
C LEU A 89 0.93 12.30 -1.56
N PHE A 90 1.45 13.10 -0.63
CA PHE A 90 2.82 13.00 -0.14
C PHE A 90 3.11 11.63 0.48
N ALA A 91 2.24 11.14 1.35
CA ALA A 91 2.38 9.83 1.99
C ALA A 91 2.44 8.71 0.93
N ASN A 92 1.60 8.78 -0.10
CA ASN A 92 1.62 7.82 -1.20
C ASN A 92 2.85 7.98 -2.10
N VAL A 93 3.38 9.18 -2.33
CA VAL A 93 4.66 9.37 -3.05
C VAL A 93 5.80 8.64 -2.36
N LEU A 94 5.88 8.74 -1.03
CA LEU A 94 6.93 8.06 -0.26
C LEU A 94 6.73 6.55 -0.24
N TYR A 95 5.51 6.09 0.03
CA TYR A 95 5.20 4.66 0.09
C TYR A 95 5.42 3.98 -1.27
N TYR A 96 4.97 4.62 -2.35
CA TYR A 96 5.13 4.09 -3.71
C TYR A 96 6.59 3.95 -4.13
N ARG A 97 7.46 4.87 -3.71
CA ARG A 97 8.89 4.78 -4.02
C ARG A 97 9.53 3.52 -3.45
N GLU A 98 9.11 3.10 -2.27
CA GLU A 98 9.64 1.92 -1.59
C GLU A 98 8.96 0.62 -2.05
N PHE A 99 7.64 0.65 -2.21
CA PHE A 99 6.83 -0.56 -2.39
C PHE A 99 6.22 -0.73 -3.78
N SER A 100 6.36 0.26 -4.67
CA SER A 100 5.71 0.31 -6.00
C SER A 100 4.19 0.10 -5.96
N ASP A 101 3.57 0.46 -4.84
CA ASP A 101 2.14 0.29 -4.55
C ASP A 101 1.64 1.47 -3.70
N PHE A 102 0.33 1.53 -3.44
CA PHE A 102 -0.33 2.61 -2.72
C PHE A 102 -0.68 2.20 -1.28
N LEU A 103 -0.76 3.20 -0.39
CA LEU A 103 -1.18 2.97 0.99
C LEU A 103 -2.62 2.46 1.04
N THR A 104 -2.86 1.42 1.82
CA THR A 104 -4.20 0.87 2.11
C THR A 104 -4.59 1.12 3.57
N PHE A 105 -5.88 1.11 3.88
CA PHE A 105 -6.36 1.18 5.26
C PHE A 105 -5.92 -0.03 6.09
N ALA A 106 -5.76 -1.20 5.46
CA ALA A 106 -5.21 -2.39 6.12
C ALA A 106 -3.76 -2.13 6.58
N LEU A 107 -2.91 -1.57 5.71
CA LEU A 107 -1.53 -1.19 6.04
C LEU A 107 -1.48 -0.13 7.15
N ILE A 108 -2.33 0.90 7.08
CA ILE A 108 -2.37 1.97 8.08
C ILE A 108 -2.70 1.39 9.46
N LYS A 109 -3.66 0.46 9.55
CA LYS A 109 -4.02 -0.22 10.81
C LYS A 109 -2.84 -1.03 11.38
N GLY A 110 -2.03 -1.68 10.53
CA GLY A 110 -0.88 -2.48 10.95
C GLY A 110 0.43 -1.71 11.15
N SER A 111 0.48 -0.43 10.76
CA SER A 111 1.73 0.35 10.68
C SER A 111 2.52 0.44 12.00
N GLY A 112 1.86 0.36 13.15
CA GLY A 112 2.52 0.37 14.46
C GLY A 112 3.56 -0.74 14.62
N ALA A 113 3.26 -1.95 14.16
CA ALA A 113 4.13 -3.13 14.26
C ALA A 113 5.36 -3.07 13.33
N VAL A 114 5.37 -2.16 12.36
CA VAL A 114 6.44 -2.02 11.34
C VAL A 114 7.16 -0.67 11.47
N SER A 115 6.69 0.21 12.36
CA SER A 115 7.07 1.62 12.46
C SER A 115 8.58 1.87 12.60
N ASN A 116 9.30 1.05 13.37
CA ASN A 116 10.73 1.28 13.62
C ASN A 116 11.59 1.22 12.35
N ASN A 117 11.40 0.21 11.51
CA ASN A 117 12.15 0.09 10.26
C ASN A 117 11.50 0.89 9.13
N LEU A 118 10.17 1.01 9.13
CA LEU A 118 9.45 1.83 8.16
C LEU A 118 9.87 3.31 8.25
N ASN A 119 9.99 3.86 9.46
CA ASN A 119 10.41 5.26 9.64
C ASN A 119 11.85 5.50 9.16
N LYS A 120 12.78 4.58 9.45
CA LYS A 120 14.17 4.68 8.99
C LYS A 120 14.27 4.56 7.47
N GLY A 121 13.57 3.59 6.87
CA GLY A 121 13.53 3.39 5.43
C GLY A 121 12.94 4.60 4.71
N ILE A 122 11.77 5.07 5.15
CA ILE A 122 11.10 6.24 4.56
C ILE A 122 11.98 7.50 4.68
N MET A 123 12.59 7.76 5.83
CA MET A 123 13.46 8.93 5.98
C MET A 123 14.68 8.89 5.05
N GLY A 124 15.21 7.70 4.77
CA GLY A 124 16.35 7.52 3.85
C GLY A 124 16.02 7.81 2.39
N ILE A 125 14.75 7.73 1.99
CA ILE A 125 14.33 7.88 0.60
C ILE A 125 13.66 9.21 0.28
N VAL A 126 13.32 10.04 1.28
CA VAL A 126 12.66 11.35 1.07
C VAL A 126 13.54 12.27 0.24
N GLN A 127 12.95 12.89 -0.79
CA GLN A 127 13.63 13.85 -1.67
C GLN A 127 13.05 15.25 -1.50
N PRO A 128 13.85 16.32 -1.63
CA PRO A 128 13.35 17.70 -1.56
C PRO A 128 12.22 18.00 -2.56
N THR A 129 12.25 17.36 -3.73
CA THR A 129 11.21 17.52 -4.75
C THR A 129 9.84 16.97 -4.32
N ASP A 130 9.78 16.06 -3.33
CA ASP A 130 8.51 15.51 -2.83
C ASP A 130 7.64 16.59 -2.19
N PHE A 131 8.24 17.64 -1.63
CA PHE A 131 7.54 18.75 -1.00
C PHE A 131 6.81 19.67 -2.00
N ILE A 132 7.05 19.52 -3.32
CA ILE A 132 6.33 20.27 -4.36
C ILE A 132 4.82 20.00 -4.30
N VAL A 133 4.39 18.84 -3.78
CA VAL A 133 2.95 18.53 -3.60
C VAL A 133 2.24 19.46 -2.60
N PHE A 134 2.98 20.26 -1.83
CA PHE A 134 2.43 21.28 -0.92
C PHE A 134 2.51 22.70 -1.50
N ALA A 135 3.10 22.88 -2.68
CA ALA A 135 3.34 24.21 -3.25
C ALA A 135 2.05 24.98 -3.50
N ASP A 136 0.98 24.33 -3.93
CA ASP A 136 -0.31 24.97 -4.14
C ASP A 136 -0.98 25.43 -2.86
N VAL A 137 -0.94 24.62 -1.79
CA VAL A 137 -1.42 25.00 -0.46
C VAL A 137 -0.70 26.27 -0.01
N LEU A 138 0.63 26.29 -0.15
CA LEU A 138 1.44 27.46 0.18
C LEU A 138 1.05 28.67 -0.67
N ILE A 139 0.94 28.51 -2.00
CA ILE A 139 0.53 29.57 -2.92
C ILE A 139 -0.84 30.14 -2.52
N LEU A 140 -1.85 29.30 -2.29
CA LEU A 140 -3.19 29.72 -1.92
C LEU A 140 -3.20 30.48 -0.57
N ILE A 141 -2.43 30.01 0.42
CA ILE A 141 -2.26 30.71 1.70
C ILE A 141 -1.64 32.08 1.50
N LEU A 142 -0.51 32.17 0.78
CA LEU A 142 0.19 33.44 0.56
C LEU A 142 -0.67 34.44 -0.23
N LEU A 143 -1.43 33.97 -1.23
CA LEU A 143 -2.36 34.82 -1.99
C LEU A 143 -3.43 35.47 -1.10
N LEU A 144 -3.90 34.76 -0.08
CA LEU A 144 -4.89 35.28 0.88
C LEU A 144 -4.26 36.15 1.97
N VAL A 145 -3.12 35.73 2.54
CA VAL A 145 -2.41 36.45 3.62
C VAL A 145 -1.90 37.81 3.13
N PHE A 146 -1.26 37.84 1.97
CA PHE A 146 -0.79 39.09 1.35
C PHE A 146 -1.92 39.87 0.64
N LYS A 147 -3.17 39.40 0.73
CA LYS A 147 -4.36 40.03 0.14
C LYS A 147 -4.22 40.31 -1.36
N VAL A 148 -3.44 39.49 -2.06
CA VAL A 148 -3.36 39.49 -3.53
C VAL A 148 -4.73 39.11 -4.10
N ILE A 149 -5.35 38.11 -3.46
CA ILE A 149 -6.75 37.73 -3.61
C ILE A 149 -7.51 38.15 -2.34
N ARG A 150 -8.62 38.86 -2.50
CA ARG A 150 -9.50 39.24 -1.38
C ARG A 150 -10.61 38.22 -1.21
N MET A 151 -10.87 37.83 0.04
CA MET A 151 -11.97 36.90 0.35
C MET A 151 -13.32 37.56 0.11
N ASP A 152 -14.09 37.01 -0.83
CA ASP A 152 -15.52 37.33 -0.99
C ASP A 152 -16.35 36.62 0.09
N ILE A 153 -16.87 37.41 1.03
CA ILE A 153 -17.64 36.93 2.19
C ILE A 153 -19.11 36.67 1.82
N ARG A 154 -19.58 37.17 0.66
CA ARG A 154 -20.98 37.02 0.25
C ARG A 154 -21.36 35.54 0.16
N PRO A 155 -22.54 35.13 0.65
CA PRO A 155 -22.94 33.73 0.59
C PRO A 155 -23.19 33.30 -0.85
N ILE A 156 -22.68 32.13 -1.23
CA ILE A 156 -23.10 31.44 -2.45
C ILE A 156 -24.43 30.73 -2.16
N LYS A 157 -25.35 30.73 -3.12
CA LYS A 157 -26.60 29.98 -3.01
C LYS A 157 -26.28 28.48 -2.95
N LYS A 158 -26.78 27.76 -1.94
CA LYS A 158 -26.52 26.31 -1.76
C LYS A 158 -26.82 25.46 -3.00
N ARG A 159 -27.78 25.86 -3.84
CA ARG A 159 -28.07 25.23 -5.14
C ARG A 159 -26.86 25.17 -6.08
N PHE A 160 -25.94 26.12 -5.98
CA PHE A 160 -24.70 26.12 -6.76
C PHE A 160 -23.72 25.08 -6.23
N ALA A 161 -23.54 25.01 -4.90
CA ALA A 161 -22.71 23.97 -4.28
C ALA A 161 -23.24 22.56 -4.61
N LEU A 162 -24.57 22.39 -4.57
CA LEU A 162 -25.22 21.16 -5.03
C LEU A 162 -24.97 20.88 -6.52
N GLY A 163 -25.05 21.91 -7.37
CA GLY A 163 -24.72 21.78 -8.79
C GLY A 163 -23.29 21.31 -9.02
N VAL A 164 -22.31 21.80 -8.26
CA VAL A 164 -20.92 21.33 -8.31
C VAL A 164 -20.80 19.88 -7.85
N SER A 165 -21.48 19.49 -6.77
CA SER A 165 -21.49 18.09 -6.31
C SER A 165 -22.09 17.15 -7.36
N VAL A 166 -23.23 17.52 -7.98
CA VAL A 166 -23.86 16.73 -9.05
C VAL A 166 -22.96 16.64 -10.27
N LEU A 167 -22.32 17.75 -10.67
CA LEU A 167 -21.35 17.76 -11.75
C LEU A 167 -20.17 16.84 -11.46
N ALA A 168 -19.62 16.88 -10.25
CA ALA A 168 -18.53 16.02 -9.83
C ALA A 168 -18.90 14.53 -9.94
N VAL A 169 -20.11 14.15 -9.48
CA VAL A 169 -20.62 12.78 -9.61
C VAL A 169 -20.82 12.38 -11.08
N ALA A 170 -21.39 13.26 -11.90
CA ALA A 170 -21.58 13.01 -13.33
C ALA A 170 -20.23 12.83 -14.07
N MET A 171 -19.25 13.69 -13.77
CA MET A 171 -17.89 13.58 -14.31
C MET A 171 -17.17 12.32 -13.82
N PHE A 172 -17.39 11.91 -12.58
CA PHE A 172 -16.86 10.65 -12.06
C PHE A 172 -17.48 9.45 -12.78
N ALA A 173 -18.80 9.43 -12.99
CA ALA A 173 -19.47 8.38 -13.75
C ALA A 173 -18.98 8.31 -15.21
N ALA A 174 -18.73 9.46 -15.84
CA ALA A 174 -18.11 9.52 -17.17
C ALA A 174 -16.67 8.97 -17.16
N ASN A 175 -15.84 9.38 -16.20
CA ASN A 175 -14.47 8.87 -16.03
C ASN A 175 -14.47 7.35 -15.78
N LEU A 176 -15.36 6.84 -14.94
CA LEU A 176 -15.54 5.42 -14.69
C LEU A 176 -15.96 4.68 -15.96
N SER A 177 -16.87 5.24 -16.75
CA SER A 177 -17.32 4.65 -18.01
C SER A 177 -16.17 4.56 -19.04
N MET A 178 -15.37 5.62 -19.16
CA MET A 178 -14.14 5.59 -19.98
C MET A 178 -13.16 4.53 -19.49
N ALA A 179 -12.97 4.42 -18.17
CA ALA A 179 -12.10 3.42 -17.57
C ALA A 179 -12.55 1.98 -17.88
N TYR A 180 -13.86 1.70 -17.76
CA TYR A 180 -14.42 0.39 -18.09
C TYR A 180 -14.34 0.05 -19.59
N SER A 181 -14.37 1.07 -20.46
CA SER A 181 -14.21 0.87 -21.91
C SER A 181 -12.79 0.45 -22.29
N ASP A 182 -11.77 0.91 -21.54
CA ASP A 182 -10.37 0.49 -21.74
C ASP A 182 -10.07 -0.82 -21.00
N ARG A 183 -10.55 -0.96 -19.76
CA ARG A 183 -10.32 -2.12 -18.90
C ARG A 183 -11.62 -2.58 -18.23
N SER A 184 -12.20 -3.63 -18.80
CA SER A 184 -13.37 -4.28 -18.21
C SER A 184 -13.06 -4.91 -16.85
N GLY A 185 -14.03 -4.84 -15.94
CA GLY A 185 -13.90 -5.41 -14.59
C GLY A 185 -12.90 -4.69 -13.69
N LEU A 186 -12.61 -3.40 -13.93
CA LEU A 186 -11.64 -2.62 -13.18
C LEU A 186 -11.81 -2.71 -11.65
N LEU A 187 -13.04 -2.55 -11.14
CA LEU A 187 -13.35 -2.60 -9.71
C LEU A 187 -13.55 -4.01 -9.15
N THR A 188 -13.65 -5.03 -10.01
CA THR A 188 -13.87 -6.43 -9.61
C THR A 188 -12.62 -7.30 -9.70
N ARG A 189 -11.60 -6.87 -10.47
CA ARG A 189 -10.33 -7.57 -10.69
C ARG A 189 -9.17 -6.74 -10.17
N THR A 190 -9.25 -6.37 -8.89
CA THR A 190 -8.35 -5.43 -8.20
C THR A 190 -7.13 -6.14 -7.60
N PHE A 191 -6.33 -6.75 -8.47
CA PHE A 191 -5.05 -7.37 -8.09
C PHE A 191 -3.88 -6.37 -8.07
N ASP A 192 -4.05 -5.20 -8.67
CA ASP A 192 -3.00 -4.18 -8.77
C ASP A 192 -3.63 -2.78 -8.67
N ASN A 193 -3.29 -2.09 -7.58
CA ASN A 193 -3.81 -0.77 -7.24
C ASN A 193 -3.36 0.31 -8.22
N ASN A 194 -2.25 0.09 -8.95
CA ASN A 194 -1.80 0.99 -10.01
C ASN A 194 -2.88 1.22 -11.06
N TYR A 195 -3.68 0.19 -11.38
CA TYR A 195 -4.77 0.35 -12.33
C TYR A 195 -5.89 1.24 -11.79
N ILE A 196 -6.25 1.12 -10.52
CA ILE A 196 -7.30 1.95 -9.93
C ILE A 196 -6.86 3.42 -9.92
N VAL A 197 -5.62 3.70 -9.49
CA VAL A 197 -5.07 5.07 -9.49
C VAL A 197 -4.90 5.62 -10.90
N LYS A 198 -4.43 4.80 -11.86
CA LYS A 198 -4.30 5.19 -13.27
C LYS A 198 -5.64 5.65 -13.86
N TYR A 199 -6.71 4.91 -13.62
CA TYR A 199 -7.99 5.19 -14.26
C TYR A 199 -8.89 6.15 -13.49
N LEU A 200 -8.93 6.04 -12.16
CA LEU A 200 -9.90 6.74 -11.30
C LEU A 200 -9.26 7.80 -10.39
N GLY A 201 -7.94 7.77 -10.26
CA GLY A 201 -7.19 8.70 -9.41
C GLY A 201 -7.05 8.23 -7.96
N LEU A 202 -6.07 8.81 -7.28
CA LEU A 202 -5.63 8.45 -5.94
C LEU A 202 -6.74 8.58 -4.89
N ASN A 203 -7.52 9.67 -4.94
CA ASN A 203 -8.60 9.89 -3.99
C ASN A 203 -9.76 8.90 -4.19
N ALA A 204 -10.06 8.52 -5.43
CA ALA A 204 -11.07 7.50 -5.71
C ALA A 204 -10.58 6.12 -5.26
N TYR A 205 -9.31 5.80 -5.50
CA TYR A 205 -8.66 4.61 -4.98
C TYR A 205 -8.80 4.49 -3.46
N THR A 206 -8.58 5.57 -2.70
CA THR A 206 -8.75 5.56 -1.24
C THR A 206 -10.17 5.16 -0.83
N VAL A 207 -11.21 5.62 -1.55
CA VAL A 207 -12.59 5.20 -1.26
C VAL A 207 -12.79 3.72 -1.59
N VAL A 208 -12.28 3.25 -2.73
CA VAL A 208 -12.38 1.84 -3.14
C VAL A 208 -11.70 0.92 -2.11
N ASP A 209 -10.50 1.27 -1.67
CA ASP A 209 -9.76 0.56 -0.64
C ASP A 209 -10.50 0.55 0.71
N GLY A 210 -11.10 1.67 1.11
CA GLY A 210 -11.94 1.76 2.32
C GLY A 210 -13.14 0.82 2.27
N VAL A 211 -13.83 0.76 1.12
CA VAL A 211 -14.96 -0.17 0.91
C VAL A 211 -14.48 -1.62 0.95
N LYS A 212 -13.38 -1.95 0.26
CA LYS A 212 -12.79 -3.30 0.24
C LYS A 212 -12.40 -3.74 1.66
N THR A 213 -11.75 -2.85 2.42
CA THR A 213 -11.37 -3.11 3.81
C THR A 213 -12.59 -3.38 4.69
N ALA A 214 -13.67 -2.60 4.54
CA ALA A 214 -14.91 -2.80 5.28
C ALA A 214 -15.61 -4.11 4.89
N GLN A 215 -15.66 -4.44 3.61
CA GLN A 215 -16.20 -5.72 3.10
C GLN A 215 -15.41 -6.91 3.68
N ASN A 216 -14.08 -6.86 3.65
CA ASN A 216 -13.24 -7.91 4.22
C ASN A 216 -13.48 -8.09 5.72
N SER A 217 -13.63 -6.99 6.48
CA SER A 217 -13.99 -7.06 7.89
C SER A 217 -15.37 -7.67 8.12
N ALA A 218 -16.36 -7.34 7.28
CA ALA A 218 -17.69 -7.91 7.34
C ALA A 218 -17.70 -9.42 6.98
N THR A 219 -16.93 -9.84 5.98
CA THR A 219 -16.78 -11.26 5.64
C THR A 219 -16.17 -12.04 6.80
N LYS A 220 -15.09 -11.53 7.42
CA LYS A 220 -14.48 -12.16 8.61
C LYS A 220 -15.48 -12.28 9.76
N ALA A 221 -16.29 -11.25 10.00
CA ALA A 221 -17.28 -11.23 11.09
C ALA A 221 -18.46 -12.21 10.87
N ASN A 222 -18.76 -12.56 9.62
CA ASN A 222 -19.83 -13.48 9.26
C ASN A 222 -19.33 -14.89 8.87
N ALA A 223 -18.04 -15.18 9.06
CA ALA A 223 -17.46 -16.47 8.72
C ALA A 223 -18.07 -17.60 9.57
N ASP A 224 -18.35 -18.73 8.94
CA ASP A 224 -18.92 -19.90 9.61
C ASP A 224 -18.02 -21.13 9.46
N SER A 225 -18.16 -22.06 10.40
CA SER A 225 -17.58 -23.39 10.38
C SER A 225 -17.79 -24.15 9.06
N SER A 226 -18.88 -23.88 8.33
CA SER A 226 -19.14 -24.51 7.04
C SER A 226 -18.21 -24.03 5.91
N ASP A 227 -17.62 -22.83 6.01
CA ASP A 227 -16.72 -22.27 4.99
C ASP A 227 -15.46 -23.13 4.81
N VAL A 228 -14.98 -23.76 5.90
CA VAL A 228 -13.80 -24.63 5.91
C VAL A 228 -13.97 -25.87 5.02
N LYS A 229 -15.22 -26.32 4.80
CA LYS A 229 -15.49 -27.54 4.02
C LYS A 229 -14.98 -27.42 2.59
N SER A 230 -15.13 -26.25 1.99
CA SER A 230 -14.66 -25.98 0.63
C SER A 230 -13.13 -26.10 0.53
N VAL A 231 -12.42 -25.54 1.52
CA VAL A 231 -10.96 -25.59 1.64
C VAL A 231 -10.49 -27.02 1.84
N LEU A 232 -11.09 -27.77 2.78
CA LEU A 232 -10.74 -29.17 3.04
C LEU A 232 -10.97 -30.05 1.80
N ASN A 233 -12.07 -29.83 1.07
CA ASN A 233 -12.34 -30.56 -0.17
C ASN A 233 -11.27 -30.28 -1.24
N TYR A 234 -10.84 -29.03 -1.38
CA TYR A 234 -9.73 -28.67 -2.27
C TYR A 234 -8.42 -29.35 -1.85
N LEU A 235 -8.08 -29.31 -0.56
CA LEU A 235 -6.86 -29.95 -0.05
C LEU A 235 -6.87 -31.47 -0.25
N ASN A 236 -8.00 -32.13 0.02
CA ASN A 236 -8.14 -33.57 -0.16
C ASN A 236 -8.02 -33.98 -1.63
N LYS A 237 -8.60 -33.20 -2.55
CA LYS A 237 -8.52 -33.46 -4.00
C LYS A 237 -7.11 -33.29 -4.56
N ASN A 238 -6.34 -32.35 -4.04
CA ASN A 238 -5.01 -31.99 -4.55
C ASN A 238 -3.85 -32.56 -3.73
N ARG A 239 -4.12 -33.49 -2.81
CA ARG A 239 -3.07 -34.09 -1.97
C ARG A 239 -2.17 -34.99 -2.81
N VAL A 240 -0.86 -34.76 -2.72
CA VAL A 240 0.16 -35.57 -3.41
C VAL A 240 0.72 -36.63 -2.46
N THR A 241 0.98 -37.83 -2.97
CA THR A 241 1.59 -38.91 -2.20
C THR A 241 3.06 -38.60 -1.90
N PRO A 242 3.54 -38.76 -0.65
CA PRO A 242 4.95 -38.57 -0.32
C PRO A 242 5.88 -39.49 -1.13
N ASN A 243 7.05 -38.98 -1.51
CA ASN A 243 8.07 -39.79 -2.19
C ASN A 243 8.66 -40.80 -1.20
N ALA A 244 8.55 -42.10 -1.52
CA ALA A 244 9.01 -43.19 -0.66
C ALA A 244 10.52 -43.13 -0.34
N GLN A 245 11.35 -42.61 -1.26
CA GLN A 245 12.80 -42.48 -1.06
C GLN A 245 13.15 -41.49 0.05
N TYR A 246 12.34 -40.44 0.24
CA TYR A 246 12.62 -39.34 1.18
C TYR A 246 11.75 -39.39 2.43
N THR A 247 10.73 -40.24 2.46
CA THR A 247 9.80 -40.29 3.58
C THR A 247 10.50 -40.82 4.83
N GLY A 248 10.59 -39.98 5.87
CA GLY A 248 11.08 -40.37 7.19
C GLY A 248 12.61 -40.46 7.35
N VAL A 249 13.41 -40.18 6.31
CA VAL A 249 14.89 -40.30 6.35
C VAL A 249 15.56 -39.41 7.41
N ALA A 250 14.89 -38.33 7.82
CA ALA A 250 15.36 -37.39 8.84
C ALA A 250 14.57 -37.45 10.16
N LYS A 251 13.82 -38.53 10.43
CA LYS A 251 13.03 -38.66 11.66
C LYS A 251 13.93 -38.56 12.91
N GLY A 252 13.56 -37.68 13.84
CA GLY A 252 14.27 -37.47 15.10
C GLY A 252 15.54 -36.61 14.99
N LYS A 253 15.85 -36.05 13.82
CA LYS A 253 16.97 -35.12 13.64
C LYS A 253 16.52 -33.70 13.95
N ASN A 254 17.44 -32.91 14.51
CA ASN A 254 17.24 -31.47 14.67
C ASN A 254 17.02 -30.80 13.30
N VAL A 255 16.14 -29.81 13.25
CA VAL A 255 15.86 -29.01 12.07
C VAL A 255 16.41 -27.60 12.30
N PHE A 256 17.28 -27.15 11.41
CA PHE A 256 17.81 -25.79 11.42
C PHE A 256 17.34 -25.08 10.16
N VAL A 257 16.68 -23.93 10.34
CA VAL A 257 16.21 -23.07 9.27
C VAL A 257 17.09 -21.83 9.25
N ILE A 258 17.73 -21.57 8.11
CA ILE A 258 18.58 -20.39 7.91
C ILE A 258 17.87 -19.48 6.91
N HIS A 259 17.33 -18.37 7.39
CA HIS A 259 16.71 -17.35 6.55
C HIS A 259 17.78 -16.44 5.94
N LEU A 260 17.92 -16.46 4.61
CA LEU A 260 18.86 -15.62 3.87
C LEU A 260 18.12 -14.38 3.35
N GLU A 261 18.21 -13.29 4.11
CA GLU A 261 17.49 -12.04 3.83
C GLU A 261 17.85 -11.48 2.45
N SER A 262 16.81 -11.21 1.64
CA SER A 262 16.91 -10.59 0.32
C SER A 262 17.86 -11.27 -0.69
N LEU A 263 18.24 -12.53 -0.46
CA LEU A 263 19.08 -13.29 -1.39
C LEU A 263 18.28 -13.77 -2.60
N GLN A 264 18.85 -13.62 -3.80
CA GLN A 264 18.27 -14.12 -5.04
C GLN A 264 19.16 -15.21 -5.65
N GLN A 265 18.55 -16.19 -6.30
CA GLN A 265 19.23 -17.37 -6.85
C GLN A 265 20.40 -17.05 -7.78
N PHE A 266 20.36 -15.93 -8.51
CA PHE A 266 21.44 -15.55 -9.42
C PHE A 266 22.78 -15.25 -8.71
N MET A 267 22.77 -15.07 -7.38
CA MET A 267 24.00 -14.88 -6.61
C MET A 267 24.81 -16.17 -6.46
N ILE A 268 24.17 -17.33 -6.59
CA ILE A 268 24.87 -18.61 -6.61
C ILE A 268 25.81 -18.65 -7.82
N ASP A 269 27.07 -18.96 -7.57
CA ASP A 269 28.19 -18.96 -8.54
C ASP A 269 28.48 -17.60 -9.20
N PHE A 270 27.82 -16.52 -8.76
CA PHE A 270 28.09 -15.19 -9.28
C PHE A 270 29.48 -14.71 -8.87
N LYS A 271 30.18 -14.11 -9.84
CA LYS A 271 31.52 -13.54 -9.65
C LYS A 271 31.52 -12.05 -9.98
N TRP A 272 32.10 -11.27 -9.08
CA TRP A 272 32.42 -9.87 -9.30
C TRP A 272 33.94 -9.72 -9.38
N ASP A 273 34.45 -9.14 -10.47
CA ASP A 273 35.90 -9.02 -10.75
C ASP A 273 36.67 -10.35 -10.58
N GLY A 274 36.05 -11.45 -11.01
CA GLY A 274 36.63 -12.80 -10.94
C GLY A 274 36.57 -13.47 -9.55
N GLN A 275 36.05 -12.80 -8.53
CA GLN A 275 35.88 -13.34 -7.18
C GLN A 275 34.44 -13.76 -6.93
N GLU A 276 34.24 -14.93 -6.32
CA GLU A 276 32.91 -15.40 -5.92
C GLU A 276 32.34 -14.52 -4.82
N VAL A 277 31.08 -14.10 -4.99
CA VAL A 277 30.40 -13.24 -4.02
C VAL A 277 29.93 -14.06 -2.82
N THR A 278 29.50 -15.30 -3.01
CA THR A 278 28.96 -16.18 -1.95
C THR A 278 29.67 -17.55 -1.87
N PRO A 279 31.01 -17.61 -1.70
CA PRO A 279 31.78 -18.85 -1.86
C PRO A 279 31.34 -19.99 -0.93
N ASN A 280 30.95 -19.69 0.31
CA ASN A 280 30.45 -20.72 1.24
C ASN A 280 29.06 -21.25 0.85
N LEU A 281 28.18 -20.40 0.32
CA LEU A 281 26.87 -20.83 -0.17
C LEU A 281 27.00 -21.60 -1.47
N ASN A 282 27.89 -21.18 -2.38
CA ASN A 282 28.21 -21.92 -3.60
C ASN A 282 28.70 -23.33 -3.24
N LYS A 283 29.62 -23.45 -2.27
CA LYS A 283 30.08 -24.75 -1.79
C LYS A 283 28.91 -25.60 -1.31
N LEU A 284 28.10 -25.10 -0.38
CA LEU A 284 26.93 -25.83 0.15
C LEU A 284 25.96 -26.25 -0.97
N TYR A 285 25.70 -25.36 -1.92
CA TYR A 285 24.80 -25.61 -3.05
C TYR A 285 25.27 -26.79 -3.92
N HIS A 286 26.58 -26.99 -4.05
CA HIS A 286 27.18 -28.06 -4.87
C HIS A 286 27.60 -29.31 -4.06
N GLU A 287 27.40 -29.34 -2.74
CA GLU A 287 27.72 -30.51 -1.93
C GLU A 287 26.84 -31.71 -2.29
N SER A 288 27.44 -32.91 -2.32
CA SER A 288 26.77 -34.13 -2.78
C SER A 288 25.59 -34.60 -1.90
N ASP A 289 25.53 -34.12 -0.65
CA ASP A 289 24.48 -34.42 0.33
C ASP A 289 23.46 -33.28 0.48
N THR A 290 23.53 -32.25 -0.38
CA THR A 290 22.58 -31.12 -0.39
C THR A 290 21.59 -31.25 -1.54
N LEU A 291 20.29 -31.11 -1.22
CA LEU A 291 19.24 -31.00 -2.23
C LEU A 291 19.06 -29.52 -2.61
N SER A 292 19.61 -29.14 -3.76
CA SER A 292 19.60 -27.77 -4.27
C SER A 292 18.52 -27.56 -5.34
N PHE A 293 17.79 -26.44 -5.25
CA PHE A 293 16.70 -26.10 -6.16
C PHE A 293 16.96 -24.74 -6.83
N ASP A 294 17.21 -24.74 -8.14
CA ASP A 294 17.43 -23.54 -8.97
C ASP A 294 16.13 -22.88 -9.44
N ASN A 295 15.01 -23.61 -9.37
CA ASN A 295 13.68 -23.17 -9.79
C ASN A 295 12.73 -22.99 -8.59
N PHE A 296 13.25 -22.46 -7.48
CA PHE A 296 12.48 -22.07 -6.30
C PHE A 296 12.17 -20.57 -6.32
N PHE A 297 10.91 -20.21 -6.09
CA PHE A 297 10.46 -18.81 -6.12
C PHE A 297 9.82 -18.44 -4.80
N ASN A 298 10.16 -17.27 -4.27
CA ASN A 298 9.39 -16.67 -3.20
C ASN A 298 8.00 -16.25 -3.72
N GLN A 299 7.01 -16.23 -2.83
CA GLN A 299 5.62 -15.86 -3.16
C GLN A 299 5.12 -14.75 -2.22
N VAL A 300 6.03 -13.89 -1.76
CA VAL A 300 5.75 -12.85 -0.76
C VAL A 300 5.04 -11.66 -1.39
N GLY A 301 4.15 -11.02 -0.62
CA GLY A 301 3.49 -9.78 -0.99
C GLY A 301 4.07 -8.58 -0.23
N GLN A 302 3.20 -7.71 0.27
CA GLN A 302 3.58 -6.52 1.04
C GLN A 302 4.19 -6.87 2.42
N GLY A 303 3.96 -8.08 2.94
CA GLY A 303 4.55 -8.53 4.20
C GLY A 303 6.01 -8.98 4.11
N LYS A 304 6.57 -9.11 2.90
CA LYS A 304 8.00 -9.40 2.67
C LYS A 304 8.49 -10.59 3.52
N THR A 305 9.44 -10.37 4.44
CA THR A 305 9.95 -11.38 5.37
C THR A 305 8.85 -12.05 6.19
N ALA A 306 7.83 -11.30 6.65
CA ALA A 306 6.72 -11.85 7.43
C ALA A 306 5.83 -12.79 6.59
N ASP A 307 5.67 -12.54 5.29
CA ASP A 307 4.95 -13.45 4.40
C ASP A 307 5.77 -14.73 4.14
N ALA A 308 7.10 -14.61 4.03
CA ALA A 308 7.98 -15.77 3.91
C ALA A 308 7.87 -16.69 5.14
N GLU A 309 7.89 -16.10 6.34
CA GLU A 309 7.66 -16.82 7.60
C GLU A 309 6.26 -17.43 7.66
N MET A 310 5.21 -16.69 7.28
CA MET A 310 3.83 -17.22 7.24
C MET A 310 3.74 -18.47 6.35
N MET A 311 4.31 -18.42 5.15
CA MET A 311 4.31 -19.55 4.21
C MET A 311 5.14 -20.72 4.73
N MET A 312 6.31 -20.46 5.30
CA MET A 312 7.18 -21.50 5.82
C MET A 312 6.54 -22.24 7.00
N GLU A 313 5.94 -21.51 7.94
CA GLU A 313 5.40 -22.08 9.16
C GLU A 313 3.99 -22.67 8.97
N ASN A 314 3.19 -22.15 8.04
CA ASN A 314 1.78 -22.54 7.92
C ASN A 314 1.40 -23.12 6.55
N SER A 315 2.28 -23.08 5.55
CA SER A 315 1.93 -23.41 4.16
C SER A 315 0.74 -22.61 3.63
N LEU A 316 0.60 -21.37 4.09
CA LEU A 316 -0.44 -20.42 3.69
C LEU A 316 0.19 -19.15 3.13
N PHE A 317 -0.40 -18.61 2.05
CA PHE A 317 0.01 -17.31 1.52
C PHE A 317 -0.17 -16.17 2.53
N GLY A 318 0.57 -15.09 2.32
CA GLY A 318 0.29 -13.80 2.95
C GLY A 318 -1.04 -13.21 2.50
N LEU A 319 -1.34 -12.00 2.99
CA LEU A 319 -2.51 -11.25 2.53
C LEU A 319 -2.23 -10.60 1.17
N PRO A 320 -3.27 -10.37 0.34
CA PRO A 320 -3.11 -9.58 -0.88
C PRO A 320 -2.68 -8.13 -0.59
N GLU A 321 -3.03 -7.59 0.58
CA GLU A 321 -2.66 -6.26 1.05
C GLU A 321 -2.32 -6.32 2.55
N GLY A 322 -1.23 -5.67 2.94
CA GLY A 322 -0.66 -5.76 4.28
C GLY A 322 0.07 -7.08 4.54
N ALA A 323 0.38 -7.32 5.81
CA ALA A 323 1.03 -8.55 6.27
C ALA A 323 0.05 -9.35 7.13
N ALA A 324 -0.10 -10.65 6.83
CA ALA A 324 -0.96 -11.57 7.59
C ALA A 324 -0.51 -11.64 9.06
N MET A 325 0.80 -11.72 9.27
CA MET A 325 1.43 -11.77 10.59
C MET A 325 1.06 -10.56 11.48
N VAL A 326 1.05 -9.36 10.89
CA VAL A 326 0.72 -8.13 11.61
C VAL A 326 -0.78 -8.01 11.89
N THR A 327 -1.59 -8.37 10.90
CA THR A 327 -3.04 -8.12 10.95
C THR A 327 -3.79 -9.18 11.74
N ASP A 328 -3.43 -10.44 11.50
CA ASP A 328 -4.20 -11.61 11.92
C ASP A 328 -3.39 -12.56 12.84
N GLY A 329 -2.07 -12.37 12.94
CA GLY A 329 -1.17 -13.28 13.68
C GLY A 329 -1.48 -13.46 15.16
N THR A 330 -2.10 -12.46 15.79
CA THR A 330 -2.51 -12.52 17.21
C THR A 330 -3.95 -13.04 17.39
N THR A 331 -4.81 -12.83 16.41
CA THR A 331 -6.26 -13.08 16.56
C THR A 331 -6.72 -14.40 15.94
N ASN A 332 -5.97 -14.92 14.97
CA ASN A 332 -6.29 -16.19 14.34
C ASN A 332 -5.70 -17.37 15.12
N THR A 333 -6.37 -18.52 15.01
CA THR A 333 -5.84 -19.81 15.44
C THR A 333 -5.00 -20.41 14.31
N PHE A 334 -3.79 -20.87 14.63
CA PHE A 334 -2.87 -21.48 13.68
C PHE A 334 -2.56 -22.93 14.06
N GLN A 335 -2.18 -23.72 13.05
CA GLN A 335 -1.61 -25.06 13.19
C GLN A 335 -0.24 -25.05 12.51
N ALA A 336 0.65 -24.20 13.01
CA ALA A 336 1.94 -23.96 12.42
C ALA A 336 2.93 -25.10 12.69
N ALA A 337 3.99 -25.19 11.89
CA ALA A 337 5.05 -26.18 12.01
C ALA A 337 5.67 -26.27 13.42
N PRO A 338 5.89 -25.18 14.18
CA PRO A 338 6.44 -25.26 15.53
C PRO A 338 5.51 -26.06 16.46
N ALA A 339 4.21 -25.75 16.47
CA ALA A 339 3.21 -26.50 17.23
C ALA A 339 3.07 -27.97 16.79
N ILE A 340 3.22 -28.26 15.49
CA ILE A 340 3.19 -29.65 14.98
C ILE A 340 4.43 -30.44 15.42
N LEU A 341 5.59 -29.79 15.45
CA LEU A 341 6.85 -30.40 15.88
C LEU A 341 6.92 -30.57 17.40
N ASP A 342 6.34 -29.64 18.18
CA ASP A 342 6.22 -29.74 19.64
C ASP A 342 5.44 -31.02 20.04
N GLN A 343 4.36 -31.35 19.33
CA GLN A 343 3.62 -32.61 19.51
C GLN A 343 4.49 -33.87 19.28
N GLN A 344 5.64 -33.73 18.61
CA GLN A 344 6.61 -34.79 18.37
C GLN A 344 7.83 -34.72 19.32
N GLY A 345 7.80 -33.83 20.32
CA GLY A 345 8.84 -33.68 21.34
C GLY A 345 9.98 -32.76 20.94
N TYR A 346 9.83 -31.93 19.91
CA TYR A 346 10.82 -30.93 19.55
C TYR A 346 10.63 -29.66 20.36
N THR A 347 11.75 -29.09 20.84
CA THR A 347 11.78 -27.71 21.29
C THR A 347 12.00 -26.78 20.10
N THR A 348 11.25 -25.70 20.03
CA THR A 348 11.24 -24.76 18.90
C THR A 348 11.74 -23.38 19.32
N ALA A 349 12.60 -22.77 18.50
CA ALA A 349 13.17 -21.47 18.80
C ALA A 349 13.41 -20.66 17.54
N SER A 350 13.13 -19.36 17.62
CA SER A 350 13.51 -18.37 16.60
C SER A 350 14.55 -17.40 17.17
N PHE A 351 15.48 -16.96 16.31
CA PHE A 351 16.58 -16.07 16.65
C PHE A 351 16.60 -14.89 15.68
N HIS A 352 16.54 -13.66 16.19
CA HIS A 352 16.53 -12.48 15.34
C HIS A 352 17.16 -11.26 16.03
N GLY A 353 18.06 -10.57 15.34
CA GLY A 353 18.79 -9.41 15.87
C GLY A 353 17.99 -8.10 15.93
N ASP A 354 16.68 -8.12 15.70
CA ASP A 354 15.80 -6.95 15.77
C ASP A 354 14.83 -7.01 16.95
N VAL A 355 14.16 -5.88 17.22
CA VAL A 355 13.17 -5.77 18.29
C VAL A 355 12.04 -6.79 18.10
N PRO A 356 11.57 -7.41 19.18
CA PRO A 356 10.63 -8.54 19.09
C PRO A 356 9.25 -8.13 18.51
N SER A 357 8.86 -6.87 18.67
CA SER A 357 7.58 -6.35 18.16
C SER A 357 7.58 -6.14 16.64
N PHE A 358 8.74 -6.15 15.97
CA PHE A 358 8.81 -5.92 14.54
C PHE A 358 8.08 -7.05 13.80
N TRP A 359 7.22 -6.69 12.84
CA TRP A 359 6.27 -7.59 12.17
C TRP A 359 5.27 -8.30 13.10
N ASN A 360 5.09 -7.85 14.35
CA ASN A 360 4.24 -8.51 15.35
C ASN A 360 4.72 -9.94 15.70
N ARG A 361 6.03 -10.20 15.64
CA ARG A 361 6.60 -11.53 15.91
C ARG A 361 6.36 -12.00 17.34
N ASP A 362 6.54 -11.11 18.32
CA ASP A 362 6.36 -11.40 19.74
C ASP A 362 4.97 -11.94 20.13
N ASN A 363 3.93 -11.57 19.37
CA ASN A 363 2.59 -12.10 19.55
C ASN A 363 2.33 -13.28 18.62
N THR A 364 2.69 -13.16 17.34
CA THR A 364 2.37 -14.20 16.35
C THR A 364 3.10 -15.51 16.61
N TYR A 365 4.36 -15.46 17.04
CA TYR A 365 5.13 -16.67 17.38
C TYR A 365 4.50 -17.45 18.54
N LYS A 366 3.84 -16.76 19.49
CA LYS A 366 3.06 -17.44 20.54
C LYS A 366 1.87 -18.18 19.93
N SER A 367 1.15 -17.56 19.00
CA SER A 367 0.03 -18.19 18.28
C SER A 367 0.48 -19.36 17.40
N TRP A 368 1.71 -19.34 16.89
CA TRP A 368 2.32 -20.42 16.11
C TRP A 368 2.91 -21.55 16.96
N GLY A 369 3.01 -21.36 18.28
CA GLY A 369 3.52 -22.37 19.21
C GLY A 369 5.04 -22.46 19.27
N TYR A 370 5.75 -21.36 19.04
CA TYR A 370 7.18 -21.29 19.33
C TYR A 370 7.44 -21.28 20.85
N ASP A 371 8.37 -22.09 21.34
CA ASP A 371 8.75 -22.10 22.76
C ASP A 371 9.59 -20.87 23.13
N TYR A 372 10.53 -20.51 22.25
CA TYR A 372 11.49 -19.43 22.50
C TYR A 372 11.62 -18.46 21.34
N PHE A 373 11.73 -17.17 21.67
CA PHE A 373 12.11 -16.13 20.72
C PHE A 373 13.26 -15.27 21.26
N PHE A 374 14.46 -15.55 20.76
CA PHE A 374 15.68 -14.81 21.07
C PHE A 374 15.78 -13.59 20.15
N SER A 375 15.15 -12.49 20.58
CA SER A 375 15.19 -11.20 19.87
C SER A 375 16.44 -10.38 20.22
N LYS A 376 16.54 -9.15 19.69
CA LYS A 376 17.68 -8.22 19.90
C LYS A 376 18.23 -8.15 21.32
N ASN A 377 17.39 -8.23 22.34
CA ASN A 377 17.79 -8.12 23.75
C ASN A 377 18.70 -9.27 24.23
N TYR A 378 18.78 -10.37 23.48
CA TYR A 378 19.62 -11.53 23.79
C TYR A 378 21.00 -11.46 23.12
N PHE A 379 21.24 -10.48 22.24
CA PHE A 379 22.50 -10.30 21.55
C PHE A 379 23.30 -9.17 22.21
N SER A 380 24.60 -9.39 22.40
CA SER A 380 25.54 -8.36 22.83
C SER A 380 25.63 -7.24 21.79
N SER A 381 25.61 -6.00 22.28
CA SER A 381 25.60 -4.75 21.50
C SER A 381 26.90 -4.50 20.75
#